data_AF-A0A7W8D0K3-F1
#
_entry.id   AF-A0A7W8D0K3-F1
#
_cell.length_a   1.000
_cell.length_b   1.000
_cell.length_c   1.000
_cell.angle_alpha   90.00
_cell.angle_beta   90.00
_cell.angle_gamma   90.00
#
_symmetry.space_group_name_H-M   'P 1'
#
loop_
_entity.id
_entity.type
_entity.pdbx_description
1 polymer ?
#
loop_
_entity_poly.entity_id
_entity_poly.type
_entity_poly.pdbx_seq_one_letter_code
_entity_poly.pdbx_strand_id
1 'polypeptide(L)'
;MKKLTHFFLIFVFCLSSLFVMSGCSQTYDQKELAIWFQENIIDEDLYISKTCTEKENASGGIDTVWQAHLKDLPEVSFELIDRERIQLFRSHEIVTTYHQEMGKYYSERFQNEYPAVFEGLTLGVPTDSDIPSVNGMYSSFSEIQTLCEKMEKFEAYLDQQPYPCLIRYGIAYQEPLTFIADNGGPSEEAFIDRQTYIFLENDDPQLKEDTLSSLLQEWSENSFANYALAYQIELESYPDELKKKKTESDQSSLTIVRSDETEIQYADLFLTRESDLSFGCFFEVLKRDGSYEVQGSASQFSFTATDGSRYAFSYSFQEACSPTSYNDWQYSKVFYYTKNDEKILLDHKPVIFQDLFQELTGDSYRLS
;
A
#
# COMPACT_ATOMS: atom_id res chain seq x y z
N MET A 1 27.65 47.90 -24.69
CA MET A 1 27.07 47.07 -25.79
C MET A 1 27.41 45.58 -25.73
N LYS A 2 28.60 45.13 -25.28
CA LYS A 2 28.97 43.69 -25.25
C LYS A 2 28.24 42.83 -24.18
N LYS A 3 27.76 43.41 -23.07
CA LYS A 3 27.05 42.67 -22.01
C LYS A 3 25.60 42.32 -22.36
N LEU A 4 24.94 43.13 -23.20
CA LEU A 4 23.55 42.90 -23.61
C LEU A 4 23.44 41.72 -24.59
N THR A 5 24.47 41.52 -25.42
CA THR A 5 24.56 40.41 -26.39
C THR A 5 24.82 39.07 -25.71
N HIS A 6 25.58 39.04 -24.61
CA HIS A 6 25.80 37.82 -23.82
C HIS A 6 24.53 37.37 -23.09
N PHE A 7 23.76 38.30 -22.52
CA PHE A 7 22.51 37.97 -21.83
C PHE A 7 21.45 37.45 -22.80
N PHE A 8 21.38 38.03 -24.01
CA PHE A 8 20.47 37.56 -25.06
C PHE A 8 20.86 36.18 -25.60
N LEU A 9 22.17 35.89 -25.74
CA LEU A 9 22.66 34.58 -26.17
C LEU A 9 22.41 33.49 -25.12
N ILE A 10 22.60 33.78 -23.83
CA ILE A 10 22.29 32.83 -22.75
C ILE A 10 20.78 32.59 -22.67
N PHE A 11 19.96 33.64 -22.80
CA PHE A 11 18.50 33.50 -22.81
C PHE A 11 18.01 32.66 -24.00
N VAL A 12 18.54 32.88 -25.20
CA VAL A 12 18.23 32.06 -26.39
C VAL A 12 18.73 30.63 -26.24
N PHE A 13 19.90 30.42 -25.63
CA PHE A 13 20.42 29.08 -25.36
C PHE A 13 19.56 28.33 -24.35
N CYS A 14 19.14 28.99 -23.26
CA CYS A 14 18.19 28.46 -22.27
C CYS A 14 16.81 28.18 -22.88
N LEU A 15 16.31 29.06 -23.77
CA LEU A 15 15.06 28.84 -24.49
C LEU A 15 15.19 27.64 -25.46
N SER A 16 16.31 27.52 -26.17
CA SER A 16 16.56 26.38 -27.06
C SER A 16 16.77 25.07 -26.31
N SER A 17 17.37 25.07 -25.12
CA SER A 17 17.42 23.88 -24.27
C SER A 17 16.05 23.52 -23.71
N LEU A 18 15.17 24.51 -23.46
CA LEU A 18 13.76 24.27 -23.12
C LEU A 18 12.97 23.72 -24.32
N PHE A 19 13.27 24.13 -25.56
CA PHE A 19 12.65 23.60 -26.78
C PHE A 19 13.23 22.25 -27.25
N VAL A 20 14.46 21.90 -26.87
CA VAL A 20 15.05 20.57 -27.09
C VAL A 20 14.63 19.58 -26.00
N MET A 21 14.27 20.06 -24.80
CA MET A 21 13.63 19.26 -23.76
C MET A 21 12.10 19.21 -23.85
N SER A 22 11.44 20.05 -24.66
CA SER A 22 10.09 19.79 -25.14
C SER A 22 10.17 18.71 -26.22
N GLY A 23 10.48 17.48 -25.79
CA GLY A 23 10.44 16.31 -26.66
C GLY A 23 9.14 16.34 -27.46
N CYS A 24 9.25 16.20 -28.78
CA CYS A 24 8.11 15.84 -29.59
C CYS A 24 7.44 14.66 -28.90
N SER A 25 6.23 14.85 -28.39
CA SER A 25 5.48 13.80 -27.72
C SER A 25 5.11 12.79 -28.81
N GLN A 26 5.96 11.78 -29.02
CA GLN A 26 5.77 10.80 -30.08
C GLN A 26 4.58 9.94 -29.67
N THR A 27 3.47 10.13 -30.36
CA THR A 27 2.32 9.23 -30.33
C THR A 27 2.72 7.90 -30.94
N TYR A 28 2.22 6.80 -30.40
CA TYR A 28 2.51 5.46 -30.92
C TYR A 28 1.45 5.03 -31.92
N ASP A 29 1.88 4.55 -33.08
CA ASP A 29 0.97 3.95 -34.04
C ASP A 29 0.69 2.46 -33.75
N GLN A 30 -0.29 1.90 -34.46
CA GLN A 30 -0.69 0.51 -34.30
C GLN A 30 0.48 -0.49 -34.44
N LYS A 31 1.44 -0.20 -35.33
CA LYS A 31 2.56 -1.09 -35.60
C LYS A 31 3.60 -0.99 -34.49
N GLU A 32 3.87 0.21 -34.00
CA GLU A 32 4.75 0.44 -32.86
C GLU A 32 4.22 -0.25 -31.59
N LEU A 33 2.92 -0.17 -31.33
CA LEU A 33 2.27 -0.88 -30.22
C LEU A 33 2.38 -2.40 -30.34
N ALA A 34 2.21 -2.94 -31.55
CA ALA A 34 2.34 -4.37 -31.80
C ALA A 34 3.77 -4.87 -31.54
N ILE A 35 4.77 -4.14 -32.04
CA ILE A 35 6.19 -4.46 -31.82
C ILE A 35 6.51 -4.41 -30.33
N TRP A 36 6.10 -3.34 -29.65
CA TRP A 36 6.32 -3.20 -28.22
C TRP A 36 5.70 -4.36 -27.44
N PHE A 37 4.48 -4.77 -27.78
CA PHE A 37 3.81 -5.89 -27.12
C PHE A 37 4.60 -7.20 -27.29
N GLN A 38 5.07 -7.48 -28.50
CA GLN A 38 5.85 -8.69 -28.78
C GLN A 38 7.20 -8.70 -28.06
N GLU A 39 7.85 -7.54 -27.95
CA GLU A 39 9.14 -7.40 -27.29
C GLU A 39 9.05 -7.45 -25.75
N ASN A 40 7.93 -7.01 -25.16
CA ASN A 40 7.83 -6.77 -23.71
C ASN A 40 6.82 -7.68 -22.99
N ILE A 41 5.84 -8.25 -23.68
CA ILE A 41 4.77 -9.04 -23.08
C ILE A 41 4.88 -10.50 -23.51
N ILE A 42 4.69 -10.78 -24.80
CA ILE A 42 4.76 -12.14 -25.35
C ILE A 42 4.97 -12.10 -26.87
N ASP A 43 5.94 -12.87 -27.36
CA ASP A 43 6.27 -12.98 -28.78
C ASP A 43 5.26 -13.87 -29.54
N GLU A 44 4.04 -13.38 -29.71
CA GLU A 44 2.93 -14.07 -30.38
C GLU A 44 2.29 -13.22 -31.49
N ASP A 45 1.65 -13.91 -32.44
CA ASP A 45 0.89 -13.27 -33.52
C ASP A 45 -0.36 -12.56 -32.98
N LEU A 46 -0.50 -11.27 -33.29
CA LEU A 46 -1.65 -10.45 -32.88
C LEU A 46 -2.59 -10.15 -34.05
N TYR A 47 -3.89 -10.13 -33.75
CA TYR A 47 -4.86 -9.35 -34.52
C TYR A 47 -5.13 -8.03 -33.78
N ILE A 48 -5.06 -6.91 -34.50
CA ILE A 48 -5.34 -5.58 -33.94
C ILE A 48 -6.41 -4.89 -34.80
N SER A 49 -7.37 -4.25 -34.15
CA SER A 49 -8.47 -3.53 -34.80
C SER A 49 -7.95 -2.44 -35.74
N LYS A 50 -8.54 -2.31 -36.93
CA LYS A 50 -8.15 -1.27 -37.90
C LYS A 50 -8.46 0.15 -37.43
N THR A 51 -9.48 0.28 -36.59
CA THR A 51 -9.94 1.55 -36.02
C THR A 51 -9.52 1.62 -34.56
N CYS A 52 -9.14 2.81 -34.11
CA CYS A 52 -8.95 3.13 -32.70
C CYS A 52 -10.12 3.93 -32.15
N THR A 53 -10.19 3.98 -30.82
CA THR A 53 -11.08 4.85 -30.06
C THR A 53 -10.25 5.79 -29.20
N GLU A 54 -10.69 7.04 -29.08
CA GLU A 54 -10.09 8.03 -28.17
C GLU A 54 -10.93 8.09 -26.89
N LYS A 55 -10.29 8.01 -25.71
CA LYS A 55 -10.94 8.12 -24.39
C LYS A 55 -10.17 9.08 -23.49
N GLU A 56 -10.88 9.94 -22.76
CA GLU A 56 -10.25 10.80 -21.75
C GLU A 56 -9.81 9.95 -20.55
N ASN A 57 -8.56 10.11 -20.13
CA ASN A 57 -7.98 9.37 -19.01
C ASN A 57 -8.02 10.18 -17.70
N ALA A 58 -7.70 9.52 -16.58
CA ALA A 58 -7.75 10.15 -15.24
C ALA A 58 -6.79 11.34 -15.07
N SER A 59 -5.77 11.47 -15.92
CA SER A 59 -4.85 12.62 -15.92
C SER A 59 -5.34 13.80 -16.77
N GLY A 60 -6.52 13.69 -17.38
CA GLY A 60 -7.09 14.67 -18.32
C GLY A 60 -6.48 14.62 -19.72
N GLY A 61 -5.65 13.61 -20.02
CA GLY A 61 -5.12 13.33 -21.36
C GLY A 61 -6.06 12.46 -22.19
N ILE A 62 -5.74 12.30 -23.48
CA ILE A 62 -6.47 11.42 -24.39
C ILE A 62 -5.68 10.14 -24.65
N ASP A 63 -6.26 9.01 -24.28
CA ASP A 63 -5.78 7.68 -24.65
C ASP A 63 -6.26 7.31 -26.04
N THR A 64 -5.35 6.89 -26.90
CA THR A 64 -5.70 6.25 -28.19
C THR A 64 -5.64 4.74 -28.02
N VAL A 65 -6.77 4.07 -28.25
CA VAL A 65 -6.97 2.66 -27.88
C VAL A 65 -7.25 1.80 -29.10
N TRP A 66 -6.54 0.70 -29.24
CA TRP A 66 -6.81 -0.36 -30.19
C TRP A 66 -7.23 -1.64 -29.45
N GLN A 67 -8.22 -2.34 -30.01
CA GLN A 67 -8.60 -3.66 -29.51
C GLN A 67 -7.73 -4.72 -30.18
N ALA A 68 -7.24 -5.67 -29.39
CA ALA A 68 -6.37 -6.73 -29.85
C ALA A 68 -6.76 -8.09 -29.27
N HIS A 69 -6.36 -9.16 -29.93
CA HIS A 69 -6.38 -10.52 -29.39
C HIS A 69 -5.21 -11.33 -29.97
N LEU A 70 -4.81 -12.37 -29.23
CA LEU A 70 -3.88 -13.37 -29.76
C LEU A 70 -4.58 -14.14 -30.87
N LYS A 71 -3.90 -14.41 -31.97
CA LYS A 71 -4.48 -15.06 -33.14
C LYS A 71 -5.05 -16.45 -32.85
N ASP A 72 -4.40 -17.18 -31.95
CA ASP A 72 -4.79 -18.52 -31.52
C ASP A 72 -5.71 -18.51 -30.28
N LEU A 73 -6.03 -17.33 -29.74
CA LEU A 73 -6.97 -17.13 -28.63
C LEU A 73 -7.90 -15.93 -28.86
N PRO A 74 -8.80 -15.99 -29.85
CA PRO A 74 -9.65 -14.86 -30.23
C PRO A 74 -10.74 -14.53 -29.19
N GLU A 75 -11.02 -15.42 -28.23
CA GLU A 75 -12.00 -15.17 -27.17
C GLU A 75 -11.52 -14.20 -26.09
N VAL A 76 -10.22 -13.97 -25.94
CA VAL A 76 -9.66 -12.99 -25.00
C VAL A 76 -9.27 -11.74 -25.76
N SER A 77 -10.07 -10.68 -25.61
CA SER A 77 -9.82 -9.37 -26.19
C SER A 77 -9.22 -8.44 -25.14
N PHE A 78 -8.13 -7.76 -25.48
CA PHE A 78 -7.45 -6.80 -24.63
C PHE A 78 -7.14 -5.51 -25.39
N GLU A 79 -6.70 -4.48 -24.67
CA GLU A 79 -6.42 -3.17 -25.23
C GLU A 79 -4.91 -2.95 -25.40
N LEU A 80 -4.54 -2.32 -26.51
CA LEU A 80 -3.23 -1.68 -26.71
C LEU A 80 -3.48 -0.17 -26.71
N ILE A 81 -2.81 0.55 -25.81
CA ILE A 81 -3.14 1.94 -25.48
C ILE A 81 -1.88 2.79 -25.65
N ASP A 82 -2.00 3.83 -26.46
CA ASP A 82 -1.11 5.00 -26.40
C ASP A 82 -1.73 6.01 -25.42
N ARG A 83 -1.17 6.08 -24.21
CA ARG A 83 -1.69 6.91 -23.12
C ARG A 83 -0.98 8.24 -23.06
N GLU A 84 -1.73 9.32 -23.28
CA GLU A 84 -1.24 10.68 -23.10
C GLU A 84 -1.19 11.04 -21.61
N ARG A 85 -0.02 11.42 -21.11
CA ARG A 85 0.14 12.00 -19.76
C ARG A 85 0.31 13.51 -19.85
N ILE A 86 -0.53 14.23 -19.10
CA ILE A 86 -0.43 15.68 -18.94
C ILE A 86 0.18 15.97 -17.56
N GLN A 87 1.51 16.16 -17.53
CA GLN A 87 2.24 16.60 -16.34
C GLN A 87 2.86 17.99 -16.59
N LEU A 88 4.14 18.19 -16.23
CA LEU A 88 4.90 19.40 -16.59
C LEU A 88 5.06 19.55 -18.12
N PHE A 89 5.10 18.42 -18.84
CA PHE A 89 5.11 18.34 -20.29
C PHE A 89 4.18 17.21 -20.76
N ARG A 90 3.70 17.29 -22.00
CA ARG A 90 2.96 16.20 -22.63
C ARG A 90 3.91 15.06 -22.97
N SER A 91 3.58 13.85 -22.53
CA SER A 91 4.30 12.62 -22.87
C SER A 91 3.33 11.50 -23.20
N HIS A 92 3.85 10.45 -23.83
CA HIS A 92 3.09 9.26 -24.22
C HIS A 92 3.74 8.02 -23.62
N GLU A 93 2.93 7.11 -23.12
CA GLU A 93 3.36 5.79 -22.67
C GLU A 93 2.51 4.69 -23.30
N ILE A 94 3.12 3.54 -23.58
CA ILE A 94 2.40 2.36 -24.06
C ILE A 94 1.87 1.59 -22.86
N VAL A 95 0.59 1.26 -22.87
CA VAL A 95 -0.10 0.48 -21.84
C VAL A 95 -0.90 -0.63 -22.50
N THR A 96 -1.08 -1.75 -21.81
CA THR A 96 -1.97 -2.83 -22.25
C THR A 96 -2.76 -3.42 -21.10
N THR A 97 -4.01 -3.81 -21.36
CA THR A 97 -4.85 -4.55 -20.40
C THR A 97 -4.66 -6.07 -20.51
N TYR A 98 -3.65 -6.55 -21.24
CA TYR A 98 -3.43 -7.97 -21.49
C TYR A 98 -3.39 -8.82 -20.22
N HIS A 99 -2.58 -8.45 -19.22
CA HIS A 99 -2.48 -9.21 -17.98
C HIS A 99 -3.81 -9.23 -17.22
N GLN A 100 -4.54 -8.12 -17.21
CA GLN A 100 -5.88 -8.03 -16.65
C GLN A 100 -6.85 -9.04 -17.31
N GLU A 101 -6.93 -9.04 -18.64
CA GLU A 101 -7.90 -9.88 -19.37
C GLU A 101 -7.50 -11.37 -19.35
N MET A 102 -6.20 -11.67 -19.47
CA MET A 102 -5.69 -13.04 -19.33
C MET A 102 -5.87 -13.58 -17.90
N GLY A 103 -5.58 -12.76 -16.88
CA GLY A 103 -5.74 -13.16 -15.49
C GLY A 103 -7.21 -13.38 -15.12
N LYS A 104 -8.15 -12.53 -15.60
CA LYS A 104 -9.59 -12.80 -15.48
C LYS A 104 -9.98 -14.13 -16.11
N TYR A 105 -9.57 -14.34 -17.35
CA TYR A 105 -9.86 -15.55 -18.11
C TYR A 105 -9.36 -16.83 -17.42
N TYR A 106 -8.13 -16.81 -16.91
CA TYR A 106 -7.57 -17.96 -16.19
C TYR A 106 -8.18 -18.14 -14.80
N SER A 107 -8.46 -17.06 -14.09
CA SER A 107 -9.10 -17.11 -12.77
C SER A 107 -10.52 -17.69 -12.85
N GLU A 108 -11.32 -17.27 -13.84
CA GLU A 108 -12.66 -17.82 -14.06
C GLU A 108 -12.63 -19.33 -14.33
N ARG A 109 -11.67 -19.80 -15.14
CA ARG A 109 -11.50 -21.24 -15.41
C ARG A 109 -11.06 -22.01 -14.18
N PHE A 110 -10.04 -21.52 -13.50
CA PHE A 110 -9.56 -22.15 -12.28
C PHE A 110 -10.64 -22.21 -11.21
N GLN A 111 -11.46 -21.17 -11.07
CA GLN A 111 -12.59 -21.14 -10.13
C GLN A 111 -13.66 -22.18 -10.49
N ASN A 112 -13.92 -22.38 -11.78
CA ASN A 112 -14.87 -23.40 -12.24
C ASN A 112 -14.34 -24.83 -12.02
N GLU A 113 -13.04 -25.05 -12.19
CA GLU A 113 -12.41 -26.36 -12.01
C GLU A 113 -12.14 -26.71 -10.54
N TYR A 114 -11.75 -25.72 -9.73
CA TYR A 114 -11.31 -25.86 -8.34
C TYR A 114 -11.98 -24.85 -7.39
N PRO A 115 -13.32 -24.85 -7.27
CA PRO A 115 -14.06 -23.82 -6.53
C PRO A 115 -13.66 -23.69 -5.06
N ALA A 116 -13.21 -24.78 -4.42
CA ALA A 116 -12.76 -24.77 -3.03
C ALA A 116 -11.43 -24.03 -2.80
N VAL A 117 -10.62 -23.84 -3.84
CA VAL A 117 -9.30 -23.16 -3.70
C VAL A 117 -9.48 -21.65 -3.51
N PHE A 118 -10.48 -21.04 -4.15
CA PHE A 118 -10.78 -19.61 -3.98
C PHE A 118 -11.65 -19.29 -2.77
N GLU A 119 -12.09 -20.27 -1.98
CA GLU A 119 -12.83 -19.98 -0.76
C GLU A 119 -11.95 -19.17 0.21
N GLY A 120 -12.40 -17.97 0.58
CA GLY A 120 -11.62 -17.06 1.43
C GLY A 120 -10.58 -16.20 0.69
N LEU A 121 -10.53 -16.29 -0.64
CA LEU A 121 -9.75 -15.40 -1.50
C LEU A 121 -10.67 -14.44 -2.26
N THR A 122 -10.19 -13.22 -2.47
CA THR A 122 -10.85 -12.18 -3.25
C THR A 122 -10.05 -11.93 -4.52
N LEU A 123 -10.72 -12.05 -5.66
CA LEU A 123 -10.15 -11.71 -6.96
C LEU A 123 -10.47 -10.24 -7.30
N GLY A 124 -9.46 -9.47 -7.68
CA GLY A 124 -9.58 -8.04 -7.93
C GLY A 124 -8.72 -7.59 -9.12
N VAL A 125 -8.98 -6.36 -9.55
CA VAL A 125 -8.02 -5.59 -10.35
C VAL A 125 -7.91 -4.25 -9.63
N PRO A 126 -6.71 -3.85 -9.17
CA PRO A 126 -6.53 -2.58 -8.49
C PRO A 126 -6.98 -1.43 -9.38
N THR A 127 -7.56 -0.39 -8.79
CA THR A 127 -7.94 0.82 -9.54
C THR A 127 -6.73 1.56 -10.11
N ASP A 128 -5.53 1.32 -9.58
CA ASP A 128 -4.26 1.92 -9.95
C ASP A 128 -3.30 0.97 -10.72
N SER A 129 -3.75 -0.25 -11.06
CA SER A 129 -2.90 -1.25 -11.72
C SER A 129 -3.64 -2.05 -12.78
N ASP A 130 -2.94 -2.36 -13.86
CA ASP A 130 -3.42 -3.27 -14.91
C ASP A 130 -3.11 -4.76 -14.59
N ILE A 131 -2.57 -5.04 -13.40
CA ILE A 131 -2.25 -6.39 -12.92
C ILE A 131 -3.37 -6.90 -12.02
N PRO A 132 -4.05 -8.00 -12.37
CA PRO A 132 -5.08 -8.59 -11.53
C PRO A 132 -4.47 -9.20 -10.27
N SER A 133 -5.28 -9.27 -9.22
CA SER A 133 -4.84 -9.69 -7.90
C SER A 133 -5.67 -10.83 -7.31
N VAL A 134 -4.99 -11.62 -6.49
CA VAL A 134 -5.58 -12.64 -5.64
C VAL A 134 -5.24 -12.28 -4.19
N ASN A 135 -6.22 -11.81 -3.45
CA ASN A 135 -6.03 -11.28 -2.11
C ASN A 135 -6.66 -12.19 -1.04
N GLY A 136 -5.96 -12.40 0.08
CA GLY A 136 -6.42 -13.19 1.21
C GLY A 136 -6.41 -12.38 2.51
N MET A 137 -7.46 -12.51 3.31
CA MET A 137 -7.57 -11.84 4.60
C MET A 137 -7.57 -12.87 5.72
N TYR A 138 -6.69 -12.71 6.72
CA TYR A 138 -6.64 -13.61 7.88
C TYR A 138 -7.02 -12.91 9.18
N SER A 139 -7.58 -13.69 10.10
CA SER A 139 -7.88 -13.28 11.49
C SER A 139 -6.96 -13.96 12.50
N SER A 140 -6.23 -15.00 12.09
CA SER A 140 -5.32 -15.75 12.96
C SER A 140 -4.06 -16.18 12.22
N PHE A 141 -2.95 -16.31 12.96
CA PHE A 141 -1.66 -16.76 12.40
C PHE A 141 -1.77 -18.10 11.66
N SER A 142 -2.60 -19.02 12.17
CA SER A 142 -2.78 -20.35 11.58
C SER A 142 -3.43 -20.33 10.20
N GLU A 143 -4.12 -19.25 9.83
CA GLU A 143 -4.76 -19.13 8.51
C GLU A 143 -3.77 -18.74 7.41
N ILE A 144 -2.65 -18.08 7.75
CA ILE A 144 -1.67 -17.56 6.79
C ILE A 144 -1.21 -18.67 5.84
N GLN A 145 -0.73 -19.79 6.40
CA GLN A 145 -0.26 -20.92 5.60
C GLN A 145 -1.35 -21.44 4.64
N THR A 146 -2.60 -21.52 5.08
CA THR A 146 -3.70 -22.02 4.24
C THR A 146 -3.98 -21.08 3.07
N LEU A 147 -3.91 -19.76 3.28
CA LEU A 147 -4.07 -18.77 2.22
C LEU A 147 -2.91 -18.84 1.23
N CYS A 148 -1.68 -18.89 1.73
CA CYS A 148 -0.47 -19.02 0.91
C CYS A 148 -0.48 -20.28 0.04
N GLU A 149 -0.84 -21.44 0.60
CA GLU A 149 -0.95 -22.69 -0.15
C GLU A 149 -2.05 -22.67 -1.23
N LYS A 150 -3.13 -21.91 -1.01
CA LYS A 150 -4.17 -21.72 -2.02
C LYS A 150 -3.69 -20.84 -3.17
N MET A 151 -2.94 -19.78 -2.87
CA MET A 151 -2.32 -18.92 -3.89
C MET A 151 -1.28 -19.66 -4.72
N GLU A 152 -0.42 -20.47 -4.08
CA GLU A 152 0.57 -21.31 -4.78
C GLU A 152 -0.10 -22.34 -5.71
N LYS A 153 -1.26 -22.90 -5.35
CA LYS A 153 -2.00 -23.79 -6.25
C LYS A 153 -2.51 -23.06 -7.50
N PHE A 154 -2.90 -21.79 -7.38
CA PHE A 154 -3.30 -21.00 -8.53
C PHE A 154 -2.09 -20.66 -9.40
N GLU A 155 -0.96 -20.28 -8.80
CA GLU A 155 0.29 -20.03 -9.53
C GLU A 155 0.75 -21.27 -10.31
N ALA A 156 0.77 -22.44 -9.67
CA ALA A 156 1.11 -23.68 -10.34
C ALA A 156 0.15 -24.05 -11.49
N TYR A 157 -1.09 -23.55 -11.47
CA TYR A 157 -2.02 -23.68 -12.59
C TYR A 157 -1.69 -22.70 -13.72
N LEU A 158 -1.27 -21.47 -13.40
CA LEU A 158 -0.85 -20.46 -14.38
C LEU A 158 0.41 -20.88 -15.13
N ASP A 159 1.37 -21.50 -14.43
CA ASP A 159 2.58 -22.08 -15.03
C ASP A 159 2.31 -23.12 -16.13
N GLN A 160 1.13 -23.74 -16.10
CA GLN A 160 0.71 -24.74 -17.09
C GLN A 160 -0.02 -24.13 -18.29
N GLN A 161 -0.28 -22.82 -18.28
CA GLN A 161 -1.02 -22.15 -19.34
C GLN A 161 -0.09 -21.75 -20.50
N PRO A 162 -0.60 -21.76 -21.74
CA PRO A 162 0.22 -21.47 -22.92
C PRO A 162 0.63 -20.00 -23.02
N TYR A 163 -0.11 -19.09 -22.39
CA TYR A 163 0.13 -17.65 -22.48
C TYR A 163 0.36 -17.09 -21.06
N PRO A 164 1.58 -16.59 -20.75
CA PRO A 164 1.88 -16.04 -19.43
C PRO A 164 1.02 -14.82 -19.10
N CYS A 165 0.70 -14.64 -17.82
CA CYS A 165 0.13 -13.40 -17.31
C CYS A 165 0.70 -13.05 -15.94
N LEU A 166 0.81 -11.75 -15.67
CA LEU A 166 1.19 -11.27 -14.34
C LEU A 166 -0.01 -11.32 -13.41
N ILE A 167 0.22 -11.82 -12.19
CA ILE A 167 -0.73 -11.83 -11.09
C ILE A 167 -0.04 -11.29 -9.85
N ARG A 168 -0.76 -10.45 -9.10
CA ARG A 168 -0.38 -10.02 -7.76
C ARG A 168 -1.04 -10.88 -6.70
N TYR A 169 -0.26 -11.43 -5.78
CA TYR A 169 -0.76 -12.17 -4.62
C TYR A 169 -0.59 -11.33 -3.36
N GLY A 170 -1.70 -11.04 -2.67
CA GLY A 170 -1.68 -10.13 -1.53
C GLY A 170 -2.31 -10.74 -0.27
N ILE A 171 -1.72 -10.50 0.90
CA ILE A 171 -2.25 -10.99 2.17
C ILE A 171 -2.27 -9.84 3.20
N ALA A 172 -3.36 -9.73 3.96
CA ALA A 172 -3.47 -8.78 5.07
C ALA A 172 -4.18 -9.37 6.29
N TYR A 173 -3.90 -8.77 7.46
CA TYR A 173 -4.65 -9.02 8.70
C TYR A 173 -5.90 -8.13 8.76
N GLN A 174 -6.96 -8.62 9.41
CA GLN A 174 -8.23 -7.87 9.53
C GLN A 174 -8.15 -6.57 10.34
N GLU A 175 -7.09 -6.33 11.11
CA GLU A 175 -6.80 -5.06 11.81
C GLU A 175 -8.03 -4.40 12.48
N PRO A 176 -8.77 -5.12 13.35
CA PRO A 176 -10.10 -4.71 13.81
C PRO A 176 -10.14 -3.39 14.60
N LEU A 177 -9.00 -2.95 15.12
CA LEU A 177 -8.88 -1.77 15.98
C LEU A 177 -8.28 -0.55 15.28
N THR A 178 -7.58 -0.75 14.17
CA THR A 178 -6.76 0.29 13.52
C THR A 178 -7.21 0.60 12.11
N PHE A 179 -7.85 -0.36 11.44
CA PHE A 179 -8.33 -0.17 10.08
C PHE A 179 -9.72 0.46 10.07
N ILE A 180 -9.84 1.58 9.36
CA ILE A 180 -11.12 2.22 9.05
C ILE A 180 -11.49 1.82 7.62
N ALA A 181 -12.44 0.89 7.51
CA ALA A 181 -13.03 0.56 6.21
C ALA A 181 -13.90 1.71 5.72
N ASP A 182 -13.71 2.12 4.47
CA ASP A 182 -14.69 2.93 3.76
C ASP A 182 -15.95 2.12 3.42
N ASN A 183 -17.08 2.82 3.25
CA ASN A 183 -18.45 2.28 3.21
C ASN A 183 -18.77 1.34 2.01
N GLY A 184 -17.84 0.54 1.49
CA GLY A 184 -18.06 -0.27 0.30
C GLY A 184 -17.33 -1.61 0.31
N GLY A 185 -17.98 -2.67 0.81
CA GLY A 185 -17.71 -4.08 0.48
C GLY A 185 -16.25 -4.59 0.62
N PRO A 186 -15.98 -5.84 0.21
CA PRO A 186 -14.63 -6.33 0.02
C PRO A 186 -14.09 -5.79 -1.32
N SER A 187 -13.69 -4.51 -1.36
CA SER A 187 -12.89 -3.97 -2.46
C SER A 187 -11.42 -4.28 -2.26
N GLU A 188 -10.62 -4.23 -3.31
CA GLU A 188 -9.16 -4.35 -3.22
C GLU A 188 -8.52 -3.18 -2.46
N GLU A 189 -9.13 -1.98 -2.50
CA GLU A 189 -8.76 -0.83 -1.66
C GLU A 189 -8.79 -1.21 -0.17
N ALA A 190 -9.71 -2.10 0.23
CA ALA A 190 -9.78 -2.60 1.60
C ALA A 190 -8.56 -3.46 2.01
N PHE A 191 -7.69 -3.86 1.07
CA PHE A 191 -6.42 -4.52 1.36
C PHE A 191 -5.26 -3.52 1.38
N ILE A 192 -5.09 -2.72 0.34
CA ILE A 192 -3.91 -1.84 0.14
C ILE A 192 -3.73 -0.85 1.30
N ASP A 193 -4.83 -0.37 1.87
CA ASP A 193 -4.80 0.63 2.94
C ASP A 193 -4.46 0.04 4.32
N ARG A 194 -4.27 -1.28 4.42
CA ARG A 194 -3.93 -1.96 5.67
C ARG A 194 -2.44 -1.88 5.96
N GLN A 195 -2.12 -1.64 7.22
CA GLN A 195 -0.73 -1.58 7.70
C GLN A 195 0.01 -2.91 7.52
N THR A 196 -0.73 -4.01 7.54
CA THR A 196 -0.21 -5.37 7.44
C THR A 196 -0.16 -5.91 6.02
N TYR A 197 -0.74 -5.23 5.03
CA TYR A 197 -0.77 -5.72 3.66
C TYR A 197 0.64 -5.90 3.11
N ILE A 198 0.86 -7.10 2.58
CA ILE A 198 2.04 -7.47 1.79
C ILE A 198 1.55 -8.04 0.48
N PHE A 199 2.36 -7.92 -0.56
CA PHE A 199 2.07 -8.55 -1.84
C PHE A 199 3.34 -9.02 -2.53
N LEU A 200 3.18 -9.98 -3.44
CA LEU A 200 4.21 -10.49 -4.33
C LEU A 200 3.62 -10.66 -5.73
N GLU A 201 4.34 -10.24 -6.76
CA GLU A 201 3.97 -10.50 -8.15
C GLU A 201 4.68 -11.78 -8.63
N ASN A 202 4.05 -12.55 -9.51
CA ASN A 202 4.59 -13.85 -9.93
C ASN A 202 5.83 -13.80 -10.82
N ASP A 203 6.28 -12.61 -11.21
CA ASP A 203 7.55 -12.38 -11.87
C ASP A 203 8.65 -11.86 -10.92
N ASP A 204 8.38 -11.77 -9.61
CA ASP A 204 9.35 -11.30 -8.64
C ASP A 204 10.63 -12.16 -8.67
N PRO A 205 11.83 -11.52 -8.78
CA PRO A 205 13.09 -12.25 -8.85
C PRO A 205 13.34 -13.23 -7.69
N GLN A 206 12.76 -13.01 -6.51
CA GLN A 206 12.92 -13.85 -5.32
C GLN A 206 12.27 -15.23 -5.49
N LEU A 207 11.28 -15.37 -6.39
CA LEU A 207 10.65 -16.65 -6.73
C LEU A 207 11.60 -17.63 -7.46
N LYS A 208 12.83 -17.19 -7.79
CA LYS A 208 13.89 -18.08 -8.31
C LYS A 208 14.55 -18.91 -7.23
N GLU A 209 14.53 -18.45 -5.99
CA GLU A 209 15.21 -19.07 -4.85
C GLU A 209 14.21 -19.68 -3.87
N ASP A 210 13.02 -19.10 -3.75
CA ASP A 210 11.98 -19.50 -2.83
C ASP A 210 10.62 -19.71 -3.52
N THR A 211 9.68 -20.31 -2.79
CA THR A 211 8.30 -20.53 -3.26
C THR A 211 7.40 -19.36 -2.91
N LEU A 212 6.33 -19.15 -3.69
CA LEU A 212 5.32 -18.12 -3.46
C LEU A 212 4.78 -18.19 -2.03
N SER A 213 4.43 -19.39 -1.58
CA SER A 213 3.89 -19.61 -0.24
C SER A 213 4.91 -19.29 0.85
N SER A 214 6.18 -19.63 0.66
CA SER A 214 7.21 -19.39 1.68
C SER A 214 7.48 -17.89 1.86
N LEU A 215 7.61 -17.15 0.76
CA LEU A 215 7.82 -15.69 0.79
C LEU A 215 6.61 -14.96 1.38
N LEU A 216 5.40 -15.25 0.87
CA LEU A 216 4.18 -14.62 1.38
C LEU A 216 3.94 -14.95 2.86
N GLN A 217 4.23 -16.17 3.28
CA GLN A 217 4.12 -16.55 4.68
C GLN A 217 5.10 -15.74 5.53
N GLU A 218 6.40 -15.79 5.24
CA GLU A 218 7.40 -15.04 6.01
C GLU A 218 7.07 -13.54 6.08
N TRP A 219 6.67 -12.94 4.96
CA TRP A 219 6.36 -11.52 4.90
C TRP A 219 5.09 -11.18 5.68
N SER A 220 4.06 -12.03 5.61
CA SER A 220 2.82 -11.86 6.39
C SER A 220 3.10 -11.94 7.88
N GLU A 221 3.87 -12.94 8.31
CA GLU A 221 4.24 -13.13 9.71
C GLU A 221 5.06 -11.94 10.25
N ASN A 222 6.04 -11.47 9.47
CA ASN A 222 6.85 -10.29 9.80
C ASN A 222 6.02 -8.99 9.78
N SER A 223 5.03 -8.89 8.89
CA SER A 223 4.17 -7.71 8.80
C SER A 223 3.21 -7.64 10.00
N PHE A 224 2.62 -8.77 10.39
CA PHE A 224 1.81 -8.86 11.62
C PHE A 224 2.64 -8.59 12.87
N ALA A 225 3.87 -9.11 12.93
CA ALA A 225 4.81 -8.84 14.01
C ALA A 225 5.00 -7.33 14.22
N ASN A 226 5.30 -6.62 13.14
CA ASN A 226 5.49 -5.17 13.17
C ASN A 226 4.23 -4.47 13.68
N TYR A 227 3.07 -4.89 13.19
CA TYR A 227 1.79 -4.35 13.61
C TYR A 227 1.52 -4.56 15.10
N ALA A 228 1.63 -5.79 15.60
CA ALA A 228 1.36 -6.13 16.99
C ALA A 228 2.29 -5.37 17.95
N LEU A 229 3.57 -5.26 17.60
CA LEU A 229 4.56 -4.52 18.39
C LEU A 229 4.39 -2.99 18.29
N ALA A 230 4.10 -2.44 17.11
CA ALA A 230 3.94 -1.00 16.96
C ALA A 230 2.64 -0.49 17.58
N TYR A 231 1.57 -1.30 17.59
CA TYR A 231 0.28 -0.92 18.18
C TYR A 231 0.06 -1.49 19.59
N GLN A 232 0.94 -2.36 20.10
CA GLN A 232 0.80 -3.04 21.40
C GLN A 232 -0.58 -3.71 21.58
N ILE A 233 -1.05 -4.35 20.51
CA ILE A 233 -2.30 -5.11 20.43
C ILE A 233 -2.02 -6.50 19.86
N GLU A 234 -2.88 -7.47 20.15
CA GLU A 234 -2.73 -8.85 19.66
C GLU A 234 -1.39 -9.53 19.99
N LEU A 235 -0.68 -9.03 21.01
CA LEU A 235 0.63 -9.57 21.40
C LEU A 235 0.56 -11.05 21.81
N GLU A 236 -0.55 -11.52 22.38
CA GLU A 236 -0.74 -12.92 22.74
C GLU A 236 -0.91 -13.84 21.51
N SER A 237 -1.44 -13.29 20.41
CA SER A 237 -1.62 -13.98 19.13
C SER A 237 -0.30 -14.06 18.34
N TYR A 238 0.69 -13.26 18.73
CA TYR A 238 2.00 -13.18 18.08
C TYR A 238 3.00 -14.19 18.69
N PRO A 239 3.58 -15.12 17.92
CA PRO A 239 4.53 -16.11 18.44
C PRO A 239 5.78 -15.49 19.10
N ASP A 240 6.16 -16.02 20.27
CA ASP A 240 7.29 -15.48 21.06
C ASP A 240 8.65 -15.56 20.36
N GLU A 241 8.87 -16.59 19.54
CA GLU A 241 10.11 -16.73 18.76
C GLU A 241 10.26 -15.58 17.75
N LEU A 242 9.16 -15.22 17.09
CA LEU A 242 9.13 -14.09 16.17
C LEU A 242 9.31 -12.78 16.94
N LYS A 243 8.65 -12.59 18.09
CA LYS A 243 8.85 -11.39 18.95
C LYS A 243 10.32 -11.18 19.22
N LYS A 244 10.98 -12.23 19.69
CA LYS A 244 12.39 -12.21 20.02
C LYS A 244 13.26 -11.87 18.81
N LYS A 245 13.08 -12.60 17.69
CA LYS A 245 13.81 -12.36 16.43
C LYS A 245 13.68 -10.89 16.02
N LYS A 246 12.46 -10.35 16.10
CA LYS A 246 12.16 -8.97 15.72
C LYS A 246 12.88 -7.96 16.62
N THR A 247 12.75 -8.09 17.94
CA THR A 247 13.42 -7.21 18.91
C THR A 247 14.95 -7.26 18.84
N GLU A 248 15.54 -8.37 18.39
CA GLU A 248 16.99 -8.51 18.24
C GLU A 248 17.52 -7.97 16.91
N SER A 249 16.66 -7.89 15.88
CA SER A 249 17.07 -7.58 14.50
C SER A 249 16.81 -6.13 14.06
N ASP A 250 15.84 -5.44 14.68
CA ASP A 250 15.28 -4.23 14.10
C ASP A 250 15.82 -2.95 14.78
N GLN A 251 16.28 -2.02 13.96
CA GLN A 251 16.81 -0.72 14.39
C GLN A 251 15.71 0.31 14.62
N SER A 252 14.45 -0.02 14.34
CA SER A 252 13.33 0.91 14.42
C SER A 252 12.76 1.08 15.85
N SER A 253 13.57 0.81 16.88
CA SER A 253 13.16 0.91 18.28
C SER A 253 12.90 2.35 18.68
N LEU A 254 11.92 2.56 19.57
CA LEU A 254 11.56 3.85 20.12
C LEU A 254 12.62 4.36 21.12
N THR A 255 13.09 5.59 20.93
CA THR A 255 13.84 6.34 21.93
C THR A 255 13.04 7.55 22.40
N ILE A 256 12.88 7.69 23.72
CA ILE A 256 12.34 8.90 24.36
C ILE A 256 13.50 9.78 24.80
N VAL A 257 13.45 11.04 24.42
CA VAL A 257 14.40 12.09 24.83
C VAL A 257 13.68 12.99 25.82
N ARG A 258 14.10 12.91 27.08
CA ARG A 258 13.51 13.66 28.18
C ARG A 258 13.87 15.15 28.09
N SER A 259 13.08 15.97 28.77
CA SER A 259 13.35 17.41 28.93
C SER A 259 14.74 17.76 29.50
N ASP A 260 15.39 16.83 30.19
CA ASP A 260 16.77 16.96 30.71
C ASP A 260 17.84 16.39 29.76
N GLU A 261 17.47 16.10 28.51
CA GLU A 261 18.30 15.48 27.45
C GLU A 261 18.69 14.02 27.71
N THR A 262 18.14 13.37 28.75
CA THR A 262 18.34 11.94 28.96
C THR A 262 17.59 11.13 27.91
N GLU A 263 18.28 10.18 27.28
CA GLU A 263 17.68 9.27 26.30
C GLU A 263 17.35 7.91 26.94
N ILE A 264 16.14 7.43 26.68
CA ILE A 264 15.67 6.09 27.09
C ILE A 264 15.24 5.35 25.85
N GLN A 265 15.99 4.29 25.52
CA GLN A 265 15.69 3.41 24.41
C GLN A 265 14.85 2.21 24.88
N TYR A 266 13.76 1.94 24.17
CA TYR A 266 12.88 0.81 24.38
C TYR A 266 13.08 -0.23 23.27
N ALA A 267 13.77 -1.32 23.57
CA ALA A 267 14.10 -2.36 22.60
C ALA A 267 12.89 -3.14 22.04
N ASP A 268 11.74 -3.04 22.71
CA ASP A 268 10.51 -3.78 22.42
C ASP A 268 9.32 -2.87 22.06
N LEU A 269 9.54 -1.55 21.97
CA LEU A 269 8.54 -0.60 21.49
C LEU A 269 8.99 -0.03 20.15
N PHE A 270 8.07 0.03 19.20
CA PHE A 270 8.34 0.40 17.82
C PHE A 270 7.41 1.51 17.40
N LEU A 271 7.94 2.45 16.61
CA LEU A 271 7.08 3.38 15.89
C LEU A 271 6.40 2.65 14.73
N THR A 272 5.27 3.18 14.28
CA THR A 272 4.61 2.67 13.06
C THR A 272 5.52 2.91 11.84
N ARG A 273 5.16 2.35 10.68
CA ARG A 273 5.90 2.51 9.41
C ARG A 273 6.15 3.98 9.02
N GLU A 274 5.38 4.91 9.58
CA GLU A 274 5.41 6.35 9.29
C GLU A 274 6.12 7.18 10.36
N SER A 275 6.86 6.55 11.28
CA SER A 275 7.51 7.18 12.45
C SER A 275 6.53 7.75 13.49
N ASP A 276 5.30 7.24 13.52
CA ASP A 276 4.28 7.68 14.47
C ASP A 276 4.21 6.82 15.72
N LEU A 277 3.84 7.43 16.85
CA LEU A 277 3.67 6.75 18.12
C LEU A 277 2.22 6.31 18.29
N SER A 278 1.93 5.01 18.25
CA SER A 278 0.57 4.50 18.46
C SER A 278 0.07 4.74 19.90
N PHE A 279 -1.25 4.69 20.11
CA PHE A 279 -1.84 4.76 21.46
C PHE A 279 -1.28 3.68 22.40
N GLY A 280 -1.13 2.44 21.93
CA GLY A 280 -0.61 1.35 22.73
C GLY A 280 0.86 1.51 23.09
N CYS A 281 1.71 1.97 22.16
CA CYS A 281 3.09 2.30 22.50
C CYS A 281 3.18 3.49 23.47
N PHE A 282 2.32 4.50 23.31
CA PHE A 282 2.26 5.62 24.23
C PHE A 282 1.87 5.18 25.65
N PHE A 283 0.88 4.29 25.78
CA PHE A 283 0.53 3.67 27.07
C PHE A 283 1.73 2.99 27.73
N GLU A 284 2.49 2.19 26.98
CA GLU A 284 3.66 1.49 27.51
C GLU A 284 4.77 2.46 27.95
N VAL A 285 5.01 3.54 27.20
CA VAL A 285 5.94 4.61 27.61
C VAL A 285 5.53 5.23 28.94
N LEU A 286 4.28 5.68 29.07
CA LEU A 286 3.78 6.32 30.29
C LEU A 286 3.84 5.38 31.51
N LYS A 287 3.47 4.12 31.30
CA LYS A 287 3.44 3.10 32.35
C LYS A 287 4.85 2.75 32.84
N ARG A 288 5.83 2.67 31.93
CA ARG A 288 7.23 2.34 32.26
C ARG A 288 7.99 3.53 32.84
N ASP A 289 7.64 4.75 32.43
CA ASP A 289 8.18 5.97 33.03
C ASP A 289 7.83 6.07 34.52
N GLY A 290 6.60 5.70 34.89
CA GLY A 290 6.14 5.61 36.28
C GLY A 290 5.86 6.95 36.96
N SER A 291 6.07 8.09 36.28
CA SER A 291 5.72 9.41 36.81
C SER A 291 4.23 9.74 36.68
N TYR A 292 3.50 8.98 35.86
CA TYR A 292 2.08 9.17 35.58
C TYR A 292 1.22 8.10 36.26
N GLU A 293 0.09 8.52 36.84
CA GLU A 293 -0.93 7.57 37.29
C GLU A 293 -1.77 7.12 36.08
N VAL A 294 -1.33 6.05 35.42
CA VAL A 294 -2.01 5.48 34.25
C VAL A 294 -3.01 4.42 34.66
N GLN A 295 -4.26 4.53 34.18
CA GLN A 295 -5.33 3.55 34.40
C GLN A 295 -5.78 2.96 33.07
N GLY A 296 -5.82 1.62 32.97
CA GLY A 296 -6.32 0.91 31.79
C GLY A 296 -5.30 -0.05 31.20
N SER A 297 -5.33 -0.19 29.88
CA SER A 297 -4.49 -1.08 29.08
C SER A 297 -4.05 -0.39 27.78
N ALA A 298 -3.17 -1.03 27.01
CA ALA A 298 -2.69 -0.49 25.73
C ALA A 298 -3.83 -0.16 24.74
N SER A 299 -4.98 -0.87 24.81
CA SER A 299 -6.10 -0.61 23.91
C SER A 299 -7.03 0.53 24.34
N GLN A 300 -7.00 0.87 25.63
CA GLN A 300 -7.79 1.94 26.23
C GLN A 300 -7.21 2.33 27.60
N PHE A 301 -6.83 3.60 27.74
CA PHE A 301 -6.25 4.10 28.98
C PHE A 301 -6.57 5.57 29.23
N SER A 302 -6.35 6.00 30.47
CA SER A 302 -6.39 7.40 30.87
C SER A 302 -5.27 7.73 31.85
N PHE A 303 -4.83 8.98 31.86
CA PHE A 303 -3.82 9.49 32.80
C PHE A 303 -4.00 11.00 32.99
N THR A 304 -3.34 11.56 34.01
CA THR A 304 -3.26 13.01 34.21
C THR A 304 -1.95 13.53 33.63
N ALA A 305 -2.02 14.44 32.66
CA ALA A 305 -0.85 14.99 31.99
C ALA A 305 -0.15 16.07 32.84
N THR A 306 0.97 16.61 32.33
CA THR A 306 1.75 17.66 33.00
C THR A 306 0.99 18.96 33.21
N ASP A 307 -0.03 19.24 32.38
CA ASP A 307 -0.93 20.40 32.51
C ASP A 307 -2.00 20.21 33.61
N GLY A 308 -2.06 19.03 34.23
CA GLY A 308 -3.03 18.67 35.27
C GLY A 308 -4.40 18.23 34.75
N SER A 309 -4.62 18.22 33.43
CA SER A 309 -5.85 17.70 32.82
C SER A 309 -5.82 16.18 32.73
N ARG A 310 -7.01 15.57 32.77
CA ARG A 310 -7.16 14.13 32.54
C ARG A 310 -7.34 13.86 31.05
N TYR A 311 -6.51 13.00 30.49
CA TYR A 311 -6.59 12.56 29.11
C TYR A 311 -7.01 11.10 29.03
N ALA A 312 -7.78 10.71 28.00
CA ALA A 312 -8.08 9.31 27.70
C ALA A 312 -7.97 9.00 26.20
N PHE A 313 -7.38 7.85 25.91
CA PHE A 313 -7.13 7.34 24.56
C PHE A 313 -7.74 5.95 24.42
N SER A 314 -8.24 5.63 23.21
CA SER A 314 -8.75 4.29 22.90
C SER A 314 -8.79 4.08 21.39
N TYR A 315 -8.49 2.85 20.94
CA TYR A 315 -8.75 2.44 19.56
C TYR A 315 -10.25 2.40 19.20
N SER A 316 -11.14 2.42 20.20
CA SER A 316 -12.58 2.53 19.96
C SER A 316 -13.06 3.98 19.83
N PHE A 317 -12.20 4.97 20.08
CA PHE A 317 -12.54 6.39 19.94
C PHE A 317 -12.41 6.83 18.48
N GLN A 318 -13.46 6.53 17.73
CA GLN A 318 -13.62 6.90 16.33
C GLN A 318 -15.00 7.51 16.10
N GLU A 319 -15.10 8.45 15.17
CA GLU A 319 -16.39 8.96 14.71
C GLU A 319 -16.41 9.26 13.22
N ALA A 320 -17.62 9.31 12.66
CA ALA A 320 -17.80 9.63 11.26
C ALA A 320 -17.32 11.06 10.96
N CYS A 321 -16.56 11.22 9.89
CA CYS A 321 -16.07 12.50 9.39
C CYS A 321 -16.74 12.81 8.04
N SER A 322 -16.96 14.10 7.75
CA SER A 322 -17.30 14.52 6.39
C SER A 322 -15.98 14.84 5.67
N PRO A 323 -15.76 14.37 4.43
CA PRO A 323 -14.54 14.70 3.69
C PRO A 323 -14.35 16.22 3.60
N THR A 324 -13.33 16.76 4.27
CA THR A 324 -13.13 18.20 4.39
C THR A 324 -12.21 18.79 3.32
N SER A 325 -11.39 17.98 2.65
CA SER A 325 -10.42 18.43 1.64
C SER A 325 -10.24 17.40 0.53
N TYR A 326 -9.71 17.77 -0.64
CA TYR A 326 -9.50 16.90 -1.81
C TYR A 326 -8.67 15.62 -1.53
N ASN A 327 -7.87 15.62 -0.47
CA ASN A 327 -7.04 14.47 -0.06
C ASN A 327 -7.69 13.60 1.04
N ASP A 328 -8.78 14.04 1.66
CA ASP A 328 -9.47 13.33 2.76
C ASP A 328 -10.65 12.49 2.26
N TRP A 329 -10.78 12.27 0.94
CA TRP A 329 -11.97 11.65 0.33
C TRP A 329 -12.02 10.14 0.56
N GLN A 330 -10.93 9.56 1.05
CA GLN A 330 -10.74 8.13 1.29
C GLN A 330 -11.05 7.71 2.74
N TYR A 331 -11.42 8.64 3.62
CA TYR A 331 -11.61 8.33 5.03
C TYR A 331 -12.96 8.80 5.55
N SER A 332 -13.83 7.84 5.82
CA SER A 332 -15.15 8.06 6.41
C SER A 332 -15.15 8.24 7.94
N LYS A 333 -14.01 8.04 8.63
CA LYS A 333 -13.88 8.22 10.08
C LYS A 333 -12.55 8.86 10.49
N VAL A 334 -12.55 9.46 11.67
CA VAL A 334 -11.37 10.01 12.35
C VAL A 334 -11.28 9.46 13.77
N PHE A 335 -10.06 9.31 14.27
CA PHE A 335 -9.82 9.02 15.68
C PHE A 335 -9.88 10.29 16.52
N TYR A 336 -10.12 10.14 17.81
CA TYR A 336 -10.10 11.24 18.77
C TYR A 336 -9.57 10.75 20.12
N TYR A 337 -9.16 11.69 20.97
CA TYR A 337 -8.95 11.46 22.39
C TYR A 337 -9.87 12.37 23.21
N THR A 338 -9.95 12.15 24.53
CA THR A 338 -10.68 13.06 25.40
C THR A 338 -9.76 13.79 26.37
N LYS A 339 -10.02 15.08 26.61
CA LYS A 339 -9.38 15.93 27.61
C LYS A 339 -10.44 16.45 28.56
N ASN A 340 -10.41 16.05 29.83
CA ASN A 340 -11.46 16.36 30.81
C ASN A 340 -12.88 16.07 30.28
N ASP A 341 -13.04 14.91 29.63
CA ASP A 341 -14.26 14.45 28.96
C ASP A 341 -14.68 15.25 27.70
N GLU A 342 -13.92 16.29 27.32
CA GLU A 342 -14.08 16.98 26.04
C GLU A 342 -13.39 16.21 24.92
N LYS A 343 -14.06 16.07 23.77
CA LYS A 343 -13.51 15.38 22.61
C LYS A 343 -12.54 16.28 21.83
N ILE A 344 -11.37 15.75 21.49
CA ILE A 344 -10.40 16.40 20.62
C ILE A 344 -10.06 15.45 19.46
N LEU A 345 -10.38 15.89 18.24
CA LEU A 345 -10.13 15.14 17.02
C LEU A 345 -8.63 15.00 16.76
N LEU A 346 -8.26 13.83 16.26
CA LEU A 346 -6.93 13.51 15.76
C LEU A 346 -7.03 13.36 14.23
N ASP A 347 -6.40 12.30 13.72
CA ASP A 347 -6.29 11.95 12.31
C ASP A 347 -7.01 10.61 12.04
N HIS A 348 -6.91 10.11 10.82
CA HIS A 348 -7.45 8.83 10.35
C HIS A 348 -6.65 7.62 10.87
N LYS A 349 -5.65 7.84 11.73
CA LYS A 349 -4.81 6.80 12.35
C LYS A 349 -4.84 6.95 13.88
N PRO A 350 -4.83 5.83 14.65
CA PRO A 350 -4.84 5.87 16.11
C PRO A 350 -3.42 6.07 16.66
N VAL A 351 -2.82 7.21 16.33
CA VAL A 351 -1.46 7.60 16.67
C VAL A 351 -1.43 8.99 17.27
N ILE A 352 -0.35 9.31 17.98
CA ILE A 352 -0.02 10.66 18.42
C ILE A 352 1.28 11.11 17.76
N PHE A 353 1.32 12.37 17.35
CA PHE A 353 2.50 13.00 16.77
C PHE A 353 3.35 13.69 17.84
N GLN A 354 4.57 14.07 17.45
CA GLN A 354 5.56 14.71 18.31
C GLN A 354 5.01 15.88 19.14
N ASP A 355 4.26 16.79 18.51
CA ASP A 355 3.75 18.00 19.17
C ASP A 355 2.79 17.65 20.32
N LEU A 356 1.88 16.70 20.08
CA LEU A 356 0.94 16.25 21.11
C LEU A 356 1.67 15.46 22.21
N PHE A 357 2.63 14.60 21.85
CA PHE A 357 3.43 13.89 22.86
C PHE A 357 4.18 14.88 23.76
N GLN A 358 4.77 15.92 23.17
CA GLN A 358 5.49 16.96 23.90
C GLN A 358 4.56 17.82 24.77
N GLU A 359 3.35 18.13 24.30
CA GLU A 359 2.33 18.82 25.12
C GLU A 359 1.97 17.98 26.37
N LEU A 360 1.77 16.68 26.18
CA LEU A 360 1.29 15.79 27.24
C LEU A 360 2.37 15.46 28.27
N THR A 361 3.62 15.33 27.83
CA THR A 361 4.71 14.79 28.65
C THR A 361 5.83 15.78 28.95
N GLY A 362 6.03 16.78 28.10
CA GLY A 362 7.22 17.64 28.11
C GLY A 362 8.44 17.02 27.43
N ASP A 363 8.34 15.77 26.98
CA ASP A 363 9.43 15.01 26.37
C ASP A 363 9.26 14.92 24.84
N SER A 364 10.20 14.29 24.17
CA SER A 364 10.20 14.05 22.73
C SER A 364 10.53 12.60 22.40
N TYR A 365 10.21 12.12 21.20
CA TYR A 365 10.60 10.78 20.76
C TYR A 365 11.28 10.78 19.38
N ARG A 366 12.02 9.71 19.09
CA ARG A 366 12.66 9.46 17.80
C ARG A 366 12.94 7.96 17.58
N LEU A 367 13.21 7.59 16.33
CA LEU A 367 13.85 6.31 16.01
C LEU A 367 15.29 6.31 16.54
N SER A 368 15.74 5.13 16.98
CA SER A 368 17.05 4.93 17.62
C SER A 368 18.20 4.91 16.62
#